data_AF-B8GMX7-F1
#
_entry.id   AF-B8GMX7-F1
#
_cell.length_a   1.000
_cell.length_b   1.000
_cell.length_c   1.000
_cell.angle_alpha   90.00
_cell.angle_beta   90.00
_cell.angle_gamma   90.00
#
_symmetry.space_group_name_H-M   'P 1'
#
loop_
_entity.id
_entity.type
_entity.pdbx_description
1 polymer ?
#
loop_
_entity_poly.entity_id
_entity_poly.type
_entity_poly.pdbx_seq_one_letter_code
_entity_poly.pdbx_strand_id
1 'polypeptide(L)'
;MIHTPIRTGAILTGALAITLGLGACTFVPVTTEGQHVRVATASDVRNCQRLGSTTVTITEKVGFVRRPPEKLAQEAEATARNAAAKDWNGNTIVPMGPLQDGRQVFDVYRC
;
A
#
# COMPACT_ATOMS: atom_id res chain seq x y z
N MET A 1 14.68 57.03 -35.81
CA MET A 1 13.54 56.14 -36.08
C MET A 1 13.95 55.17 -37.20
N ILE A 2 14.90 54.25 -36.97
CA ILE A 2 14.69 52.82 -36.64
C ILE A 2 13.45 52.18 -37.32
N HIS A 3 13.71 51.50 -38.44
CA HIS A 3 12.89 50.40 -38.97
C HIS A 3 13.72 49.11 -38.86
N THR A 4 13.16 48.15 -38.11
CA THR A 4 13.34 46.68 -38.11
C THR A 4 14.74 46.07 -38.22
N PRO A 5 15.06 45.16 -37.27
CA PRO A 5 15.86 43.98 -37.58
C PRO A 5 15.02 42.69 -37.59
N ILE A 6 15.24 41.98 -38.68
CA ILE A 6 15.04 40.57 -38.99
C ILE A 6 15.65 39.70 -37.87
N ARG A 7 15.01 38.58 -37.50
CA ARG A 7 15.57 37.20 -37.56
C ARG A 7 14.80 36.22 -36.68
N THR A 8 13.90 35.53 -37.35
CA THR A 8 13.49 34.14 -37.11
C THR A 8 14.69 33.24 -36.80
N GLY A 9 14.54 32.39 -35.79
CA GLY A 9 15.43 31.24 -35.58
C GLY A 9 15.77 30.97 -34.13
N ALA A 10 14.81 30.47 -33.35
CA ALA A 10 15.13 29.73 -32.13
C ALA A 10 14.70 28.27 -32.36
N ILE A 11 15.70 27.43 -32.64
CA ILE A 11 15.57 25.98 -32.76
C ILE A 11 15.18 25.47 -31.36
N LEU A 12 13.96 24.97 -31.22
CA LEU A 12 13.51 24.28 -30.01
C LEU A 12 14.22 22.92 -29.96
N THR A 13 15.39 22.90 -29.32
CA THR A 13 16.13 21.68 -29.01
C THR A 13 15.24 20.82 -28.11
N GLY A 14 14.66 19.76 -28.69
CA GLY A 14 13.82 18.82 -27.98
C GLY A 14 14.60 18.15 -26.86
N ALA A 15 14.29 18.50 -25.62
CA ALA A 15 14.76 17.77 -24.45
C ALA A 15 14.05 16.41 -24.42
N LEU A 16 14.68 15.38 -24.98
CA LEU A 16 14.28 14.00 -24.75
C LEU A 16 14.67 13.64 -23.31
N ALA A 17 13.78 13.98 -22.38
CA ALA A 17 13.88 13.52 -21.01
C ALA A 17 13.60 12.01 -21.00
N ILE A 18 14.67 11.22 -20.99
CA ILE A 18 14.61 9.80 -20.65
C ILE A 18 14.29 9.74 -19.16
N THR A 19 13.01 9.66 -18.84
CA THR A 19 12.56 9.21 -17.52
C THR A 19 12.91 7.75 -17.42
N LEU A 20 14.11 7.46 -16.87
CA LEU A 20 14.41 6.13 -16.36
C LEU A 20 13.31 5.79 -15.35
N GLY A 21 12.42 4.87 -15.73
CA GLY A 21 11.38 4.34 -14.86
C GLY A 21 12.04 3.74 -13.64
N LEU A 22 12.04 4.49 -12.54
CA LEU A 22 12.33 4.00 -11.21
C LEU A 22 11.37 2.83 -10.97
N GLY A 23 11.91 1.63 -10.82
CA GLY A 23 11.15 0.41 -10.58
C GLY A 23 10.12 0.67 -9.49
N ALA A 24 8.85 0.42 -9.80
CA ALA A 24 7.73 0.72 -8.94
C ALA A 24 7.94 0.11 -7.55
N CYS A 25 8.02 0.95 -6.53
CA CYS A 25 7.77 0.53 -5.16
C CYS A 25 6.28 0.14 -5.06
N THR A 26 5.92 -1.09 -5.45
CA THR A 26 4.52 -1.57 -5.40
C THR A 26 4.07 -1.94 -3.98
N PHE A 27 4.67 -1.34 -2.94
CA PHE A 27 4.38 -1.66 -1.55
C PHE A 27 3.41 -0.65 -0.95
N VAL A 28 2.42 -1.12 -0.21
CA VAL A 28 1.46 -0.26 0.50
C VAL A 28 2.08 0.20 1.83
N PRO A 29 2.46 1.48 1.99
CA PRO A 29 2.96 1.96 3.26
C PRO A 29 1.83 2.00 4.32
N VAL A 30 2.19 1.82 5.58
CA VAL A 30 1.25 2.04 6.70
C VAL A 30 0.96 3.54 6.81
N THR A 31 -0.32 3.93 6.83
CA THR A 31 -0.71 5.34 7.02
C THR A 31 -0.50 5.80 8.45
N THR A 32 -0.55 7.11 8.70
CA THR A 32 -0.47 7.67 10.06
C THR A 32 -1.50 7.03 10.99
N GLU A 33 -2.74 6.85 10.54
CA GLU A 33 -3.79 6.19 11.33
C GLU A 33 -3.52 4.70 11.49
N GLY A 34 -3.06 4.02 10.44
CA GLY A 34 -2.68 2.60 10.47
C GLY A 34 -1.53 2.30 11.44
N GLN A 35 -0.67 3.26 11.75
CA GLN A 35 0.41 3.11 12.74
C GLN A 35 -0.15 2.86 14.15
N HIS A 36 -1.34 3.38 14.46
CA HIS A 36 -2.02 3.15 15.74
C HIS A 36 -2.78 1.83 15.83
N VAL A 37 -2.88 1.09 14.72
CA VAL A 37 -3.48 -0.24 14.70
C VAL A 37 -2.41 -1.30 15.00
N ARG A 38 -2.58 -2.10 16.05
CA ARG A 38 -1.65 -3.22 16.34
C ARG A 38 -2.09 -4.51 15.65
N VAL A 39 -1.13 -5.39 15.36
CA VAL A 39 -1.41 -6.79 15.04
C VAL A 39 -1.39 -7.60 16.33
N ALA A 40 -2.37 -8.48 16.52
CA ALA A 40 -2.52 -9.25 17.75
C ALA A 40 -2.93 -10.71 17.45
N THR A 41 -2.91 -11.55 18.47
CA THR A 41 -3.43 -12.93 18.42
C THR A 41 -4.87 -12.99 18.94
N ALA A 42 -5.55 -14.11 18.69
CA ALA A 42 -6.88 -14.36 19.24
C ALA A 42 -6.92 -14.31 20.78
N SER A 43 -5.82 -14.64 21.46
CA SER A 43 -5.72 -14.59 22.92
C SER A 43 -5.59 -13.16 23.46
N ASP A 44 -4.99 -12.25 22.70
CA ASP A 44 -4.76 -10.86 23.12
C ASP A 44 -6.05 -10.02 23.13
N VAL A 45 -7.06 -10.44 22.36
CA VAL A 45 -8.29 -9.67 22.12
C VAL A 45 -9.50 -10.16 22.92
N ARG A 46 -9.31 -11.03 23.91
CA ARG A 46 -10.41 -11.61 24.71
C ARG A 46 -11.31 -10.56 25.39
N ASN A 47 -10.76 -9.38 25.68
CA ASN A 47 -11.46 -8.27 26.32
C ASN A 47 -11.77 -7.11 25.35
N CYS A 48 -11.59 -7.30 24.04
CA CYS A 48 -11.82 -6.26 23.04
C CYS A 48 -13.16 -6.45 22.33
N GLN A 49 -13.73 -5.35 21.87
CA GLN A 49 -14.93 -5.39 21.04
C GLN A 49 -14.56 -5.78 19.61
N ARG A 50 -15.12 -6.88 19.09
CA ARG A 50 -15.02 -7.20 17.66
C ARG A 50 -15.93 -6.27 16.85
N LEU A 51 -15.34 -5.60 15.87
CA LEU A 51 -16.04 -4.68 14.95
C LEU A 51 -16.48 -5.37 13.67
N GLY A 52 -15.74 -6.38 13.22
CA GLY A 52 -16.01 -7.09 11.98
C GLY A 52 -14.73 -7.74 11.44
N SER A 53 -14.63 -7.82 10.12
CA SER A 53 -13.47 -8.40 9.43
C SER A 53 -13.21 -7.68 8.11
N THR A 54 -11.94 -7.51 7.76
CA THR A 54 -11.50 -7.01 6.45
C THR A 54 -10.77 -8.09 5.67
N THR A 55 -10.92 -8.09 4.34
CA THR A 55 -10.18 -8.97 3.44
C THR A 55 -9.18 -8.16 2.65
N VAL A 56 -7.90 -8.53 2.74
CA VAL A 56 -6.85 -7.94 1.92
C VAL A 56 -6.57 -8.83 0.72
N THR A 57 -6.27 -8.19 -0.42
CA THR A 57 -5.87 -8.87 -1.65
C THR A 57 -4.51 -8.34 -2.08
N ILE A 58 -3.55 -9.24 -2.23
CA ILE A 58 -2.15 -8.94 -2.55
C ILE A 58 -1.76 -9.72 -3.82
N THR A 59 -1.04 -9.05 -4.71
CA THR A 59 -0.45 -9.71 -5.88
C THR A 59 0.75 -10.55 -5.46
N GLU A 60 0.66 -11.88 -5.60
CA GLU A 60 1.72 -12.82 -5.18
C GLU A 60 2.85 -13.01 -6.20
N LYS A 61 2.60 -12.63 -7.45
CA LYS A 61 3.48 -12.91 -8.59
C LYS A 61 3.50 -11.75 -9.56
N VAL A 62 4.70 -11.44 -10.07
CA VAL A 62 4.91 -10.44 -11.12
C VAL A 62 5.55 -11.16 -12.29
N GLY A 63 4.79 -11.32 -13.38
CA GLY A 63 5.18 -12.22 -14.48
C GLY A 63 5.38 -13.66 -13.97
N PHE A 64 6.59 -14.20 -14.19
CA PHE A 64 6.97 -15.54 -13.77
C PHE A 64 7.64 -15.61 -12.38
N VAL A 65 7.85 -14.47 -11.73
CA VAL A 65 8.56 -14.38 -10.44
C VAL A 65 7.55 -14.36 -9.29
N ARG A 66 7.69 -15.30 -8.35
CA ARG A 66 6.95 -15.26 -7.08
C ARG A 66 7.60 -14.29 -6.12
N ARG A 67 6.78 -13.51 -5.43
CA ARG A 67 7.24 -12.58 -4.39
C ARG A 67 7.52 -13.35 -3.09
N PRO A 68 8.49 -12.90 -2.28
CA PRO A 68 8.81 -13.57 -1.03
C PRO A 68 7.62 -13.57 -0.05
N PRO A 69 7.33 -14.70 0.62
CA PRO A 69 6.17 -14.84 1.50
C PRO A 69 6.19 -13.84 2.67
N GLU A 70 7.37 -13.54 3.22
CA GLU A 70 7.52 -12.57 4.30
C GLU A 70 7.17 -11.14 3.85
N LYS A 71 7.45 -10.80 2.58
CA LYS A 71 7.07 -9.50 2.00
C LYS A 71 5.56 -9.41 1.76
N LEU A 72 4.95 -10.51 1.32
CA LEU A 72 3.51 -10.58 1.12
C LEU A 72 2.75 -10.46 2.45
N ALA A 73 3.23 -11.12 3.52
CA ALA A 73 2.65 -11.00 4.84
C ALA A 73 2.75 -9.57 5.40
N GLN A 74 3.92 -8.92 5.27
CA GLN A 74 4.10 -7.52 5.69
C GLN A 74 3.15 -6.56 4.95
N GLU A 75 2.96 -6.77 3.64
CA GLU A 75 2.04 -5.95 2.84
C GLU A 75 0.57 -6.20 3.20
N ALA A 76 0.21 -7.46 3.46
CA ALA A 76 -1.11 -7.84 3.92
C ALA A 76 -1.44 -7.17 5.27
N GLU A 77 -0.51 -7.21 6.23
CA GLU A 77 -0.66 -6.55 7.52
C GLU A 77 -0.75 -5.02 7.39
N ALA A 78 0.12 -4.40 6.59
CA ALA A 78 0.07 -2.95 6.37
C ALA A 78 -1.28 -2.52 5.76
N THR A 79 -1.75 -3.25 4.75
CA THR A 79 -3.04 -3.01 4.12
C THR A 79 -4.20 -3.20 5.10
N ALA A 80 -4.17 -4.26 5.91
CA ALA A 80 -5.21 -4.56 6.90
C ALA A 80 -5.25 -3.49 8.01
N ARG A 81 -4.10 -3.00 8.47
CA ARG A 81 -4.00 -1.91 9.45
C ARG A 81 -4.60 -0.62 8.92
N ASN A 82 -4.28 -0.27 7.68
CA ASN A 82 -4.83 0.92 7.03
C ASN A 82 -6.35 0.83 6.89
N ALA A 83 -6.87 -0.32 6.45
CA ALA A 83 -8.30 -0.56 6.34
C ALA A 83 -9.00 -0.52 7.71
N ALA A 84 -8.43 -1.17 8.72
CA ALA A 84 -8.97 -1.17 10.09
C ALA A 84 -9.12 0.25 10.64
N ALA A 85 -8.09 1.09 10.47
CA ALA A 85 -8.15 2.48 10.90
C ALA A 85 -9.21 3.27 10.13
N LYS A 86 -9.19 3.19 8.80
CA LYS A 86 -9.99 4.05 7.91
C LYS A 86 -11.48 3.65 7.87
N ASP A 87 -11.76 2.36 7.73
CA ASP A 87 -13.10 1.87 7.39
C ASP A 87 -13.87 1.37 8.62
N TRP A 88 -13.15 1.01 9.70
CA TRP A 88 -13.75 0.43 10.90
C TRP A 88 -13.54 1.28 12.14
N ASN A 89 -12.66 2.27 12.09
CA ASN A 89 -12.17 2.97 13.29
C ASN A 89 -11.67 1.94 14.34
N GLY A 90 -11.05 0.86 13.88
CA GLY A 90 -10.45 -0.18 14.71
C GLY A 90 -9.01 0.14 15.06
N ASN A 91 -8.50 -0.42 16.15
CA ASN A 91 -7.11 -0.23 16.60
C ASN A 91 -6.35 -1.55 16.79
N THR A 92 -6.97 -2.69 16.52
CA THR A 92 -6.34 -4.00 16.58
C THR A 92 -6.84 -4.88 15.45
N ILE A 93 -5.94 -5.60 14.80
CA ILE A 93 -6.28 -6.64 13.82
C ILE A 93 -5.73 -8.00 14.26
N VAL A 94 -6.47 -9.07 13.94
CA VAL A 94 -6.06 -10.44 14.19
C VAL A 94 -6.18 -11.24 12.89
N PRO A 95 -5.11 -11.87 12.38
CA PRO A 95 -5.20 -12.71 11.20
C PRO A 95 -6.08 -13.94 11.49
N MET A 96 -7.07 -14.18 10.64
CA MET A 96 -7.94 -15.37 10.75
C MET A 96 -7.30 -16.63 10.17
N GLY A 97 -6.22 -16.48 9.42
CA GLY A 97 -5.49 -17.56 8.78
C GLY A 97 -4.30 -17.03 7.97
N PRO A 98 -3.54 -17.92 7.31
CA PRO A 98 -2.43 -17.52 6.46
C PRO A 98 -2.94 -16.87 5.17
N LEU A 99 -2.06 -16.10 4.51
CA LEU A 99 -2.27 -15.63 3.14
C LEU A 99 -2.35 -16.84 2.20
N GLN A 100 -3.45 -16.96 1.45
CA GLN A 100 -3.67 -18.02 0.47
C GLN A 100 -4.29 -17.42 -0.79
N ASP A 101 -3.76 -17.80 -1.96
CA ASP A 101 -4.20 -17.31 -3.27
C ASP A 101 -4.29 -15.78 -3.33
N GLY A 102 -3.30 -15.11 -2.71
CA GLY A 102 -3.23 -13.66 -2.64
C GLY A 102 -4.28 -13.02 -1.75
N ARG A 103 -4.97 -13.77 -0.90
CA ARG A 103 -6.03 -13.27 -0.01
C ARG A 103 -5.78 -13.65 1.43
N GLN A 104 -6.02 -12.71 2.32
CA GLN A 104 -5.97 -12.95 3.77
C GLN A 104 -7.10 -12.18 4.45
N VAL A 105 -7.71 -12.80 5.46
CA VAL A 105 -8.78 -12.19 6.24
C VAL A 105 -8.24 -11.83 7.62
N PHE A 106 -8.58 -10.62 8.07
CA PHE A 106 -8.26 -10.13 9.40
C PHE A 106 -9.54 -9.74 10.12
N ASP A 107 -9.72 -10.25 11.34
CA ASP A 107 -10.71 -9.70 12.25
C ASP A 107 -10.25 -8.33 12.75
N VAL A 108 -11.19 -7.40 12.89
CA VAL A 108 -10.93 -6.03 13.33
C VAL A 108 -11.58 -5.80 14.68
N TYR A 109 -10.82 -5.22 15.61
CA TYR A 109 -11.23 -4.98 16.98
C TYR A 109 -11.02 -3.52 17.39
N ARG A 110 -11.81 -3.13 18.37
CA ARG A 110 -11.55 -1.99 19.25
C ARG A 110 -11.20 -2.51 20.64
N CYS A 111 -9.92 -2.44 20.93
CA CYS A 111 -9.38 -2.42 22.28
C CYS A 111 -9.17 -0.94 22.69
#